data_AF-A0A9D5GSD2-F1
#
_entry.id   AF-A0A9D5GSD2-F1
#
_cell.length_a   1.000
_cell.length_b   1.000
_cell.length_c   1.000
_cell.angle_alpha   90.00
_cell.angle_beta   90.00
_cell.angle_gamma   90.00
#
_symmetry.space_group_name_H-M   'P 1'
#
loop_
_entity.id
_entity.type
_entity.pdbx_description
1 polymer ?
#
loop_
_entity_poly.entity_id
_entity_poly.type
_entity_poly.pdbx_seq_one_letter_code
_entity_poly.pdbx_strand_id
1 'polypeptide(L)'
;MRKLFILLTFTACTSSQNEKLNEQSMEIHEEALQIGKQINKKMDQITMESEALSDSILQDSVESLKQGYKDWVSSIVEVPNHEHDHHSHEGHNHHLNHSPSPDLTPEMVLKIQIELKRKAEKLNTRAEKLLEIIKSEKK
;
A
#
# COMPACT_ATOMS: atom_id res chain seq x y z
N MET A 1 -7.60 20.83 -59.25
CA MET A 1 -7.47 19.67 -58.34
C MET A 1 -6.18 19.82 -57.53
N ARG A 2 -6.24 20.26 -56.27
CA ARG A 2 -5.05 20.43 -55.41
C ARG A 2 -5.29 19.68 -54.10
N LYS A 3 -4.33 18.81 -53.80
CA LYS A 3 -4.40 17.66 -52.89
C LYS A 3 -4.65 18.08 -51.43
N LEU A 4 -5.67 17.49 -50.81
CA LEU A 4 -5.87 17.48 -49.36
C LEU A 4 -4.91 16.45 -48.77
N PHE A 5 -3.88 16.90 -48.06
CA PHE A 5 -3.00 16.03 -47.28
C PHE A 5 -3.71 15.69 -45.97
N ILE A 6 -4.16 14.44 -45.84
CA ILE A 6 -4.72 13.89 -44.60
C ILE A 6 -3.55 13.66 -43.65
N LEU A 7 -3.45 14.49 -42.62
CA LEU A 7 -2.57 14.30 -41.47
C LEU A 7 -3.35 13.52 -40.41
N LEU A 8 -3.45 12.20 -40.57
CA LEU A 8 -3.91 11.28 -39.53
C LEU A 8 -2.78 10.31 -39.25
N THR A 9 -2.38 10.21 -37.98
CA THR A 9 -2.10 8.98 -37.22
C THR A 9 -0.97 9.20 -36.22
N PHE A 10 -1.26 9.40 -34.91
CA PHE A 10 -0.33 9.08 -33.82
C PHE A 10 -0.99 8.86 -32.44
N THR A 11 -2.29 8.56 -32.34
CA THR A 11 -2.94 8.35 -31.03
C THR A 11 -2.96 6.91 -30.52
N ALA A 12 -2.49 5.93 -31.31
CA ALA A 12 -2.60 4.51 -30.94
C ALA A 12 -1.52 4.02 -29.94
N CYS A 13 -0.32 4.62 -29.89
CA CYS A 13 0.78 4.13 -29.05
C CYS A 13 0.65 4.48 -27.56
N THR A 14 -0.03 5.56 -27.20
CA THR A 14 -0.14 6.00 -25.80
C THR A 14 -1.00 5.07 -24.96
N SER A 15 -2.02 4.44 -25.56
CA SER A 15 -2.93 3.52 -24.86
C SER A 15 -2.21 2.27 -24.32
N SER A 16 -1.36 1.62 -25.12
CA SER A 16 -0.63 0.41 -24.73
C SER A 16 0.49 0.66 -23.72
N GLN A 17 1.05 1.89 -23.69
CA GLN A 17 2.01 2.28 -22.66
C GLN A 17 1.32 2.49 -21.32
N ASN A 18 0.18 3.18 -21.30
CA ASN A 18 -0.59 3.43 -20.09
C ASN A 18 -1.10 2.13 -19.46
N GLU A 19 -1.53 1.17 -20.28
CA GLU A 19 -1.94 -0.16 -19.84
C GLU A 19 -0.81 -0.88 -19.09
N LYS A 20 0.40 -0.94 -19.67
CA LYS A 20 1.57 -1.55 -19.02
C LYS A 20 1.94 -0.89 -17.69
N LEU A 21 1.84 0.44 -17.62
CA LEU A 21 2.11 1.18 -16.38
C LEU A 21 1.08 0.86 -15.30
N ASN A 22 -0.18 0.67 -15.66
CA ASN A 22 -1.24 0.27 -14.74
C ASN A 22 -1.05 -1.19 -14.27
N GLU A 23 -0.71 -2.12 -15.17
CA GLU A 23 -0.38 -3.51 -14.81
C GLU A 23 0.78 -3.55 -13.80
N GLN A 24 1.88 -2.83 -14.07
CA GLN A 24 3.01 -2.71 -13.13
C GLN A 24 2.60 -2.08 -11.79
N SER A 25 1.73 -1.08 -11.83
CA SER A 25 1.20 -0.46 -10.61
C SER A 25 0.40 -1.46 -9.78
N MET A 26 -0.39 -2.33 -10.44
CA MET A 26 -1.19 -3.36 -9.79
C MET A 26 -0.33 -4.41 -9.11
N GLU A 27 0.70 -4.93 -9.79
CA GLU A 27 1.63 -5.91 -9.19
C GLU A 27 2.25 -5.36 -7.89
N ILE A 28 2.72 -4.11 -7.92
CA ILE A 28 3.34 -3.46 -6.76
C ILE A 28 2.30 -3.18 -5.65
N HIS A 29 1.08 -2.82 -6.04
CA HIS A 29 -0.03 -2.61 -5.12
C HIS A 29 -0.33 -3.90 -4.33
N GLU A 30 -0.49 -5.03 -5.02
CA GLU A 30 -0.73 -6.32 -4.38
C GLU A 30 0.40 -6.72 -3.45
N GLU A 31 1.66 -6.55 -3.86
CA GLU A 31 2.82 -6.80 -3.00
C GLU A 31 2.80 -5.95 -1.73
N ALA A 32 2.48 -4.65 -1.86
CA ALA A 32 2.34 -3.75 -0.72
C ALA A 32 1.22 -4.21 0.23
N LEU A 33 0.07 -4.65 -0.30
CA LEU A 33 -1.03 -5.19 0.51
C LEU A 33 -0.64 -6.49 1.23
N GLN A 34 0.10 -7.38 0.58
CA GLN A 34 0.58 -8.61 1.22
C GLN A 34 1.55 -8.30 2.38
N ILE A 35 2.45 -7.33 2.20
CA ILE A 35 3.30 -6.84 3.30
C ILE A 35 2.42 -6.22 4.40
N GLY A 36 1.39 -5.46 4.04
CA GLY A 36 0.40 -4.92 4.97
C GLY A 36 -0.27 -5.97 5.85
N LYS A 37 -0.66 -7.13 5.26
CA LYS A 37 -1.21 -8.28 6.01
C LYS A 37 -0.19 -8.85 6.99
N GLN A 38 1.08 -8.94 6.58
CA GLN A 38 2.16 -9.41 7.46
C GLN A 38 2.42 -8.45 8.63
N ILE A 39 2.38 -7.14 8.38
CA ILE A 39 2.48 -6.13 9.44
C ILE A 39 1.34 -6.32 10.44
N ASN A 40 0.09 -6.42 9.97
CA ASN A 40 -1.07 -6.58 10.85
C ASN A 40 -0.93 -7.81 11.76
N LYS A 41 -0.54 -8.97 11.20
CA LYS A 41 -0.28 -10.17 11.99
C LYS A 41 0.81 -9.97 13.05
N LYS A 42 1.87 -9.23 12.75
CA LYS A 42 2.91 -8.90 13.73
C LYS A 42 2.40 -7.93 14.79
N MET A 43 1.52 -6.98 14.43
CA MET A 43 0.90 -6.05 15.38
C MET A 43 -0.01 -6.76 16.38
N ASP A 44 -0.75 -7.78 15.94
CA ASP A 44 -1.54 -8.63 16.82
C ASP A 44 -0.62 -9.34 17.82
N GLN A 45 0.49 -9.92 17.35
CA GLN A 45 1.49 -10.55 18.20
C GLN A 45 2.14 -9.57 19.18
N ILE A 46 2.58 -8.40 18.70
CA ILE A 46 3.13 -7.34 19.55
C ILE A 46 2.15 -6.97 20.64
N THR A 47 0.86 -6.79 20.31
CA THR A 47 -0.16 -6.41 21.28
C THR A 47 -0.30 -7.49 22.36
N MET A 48 -0.52 -8.75 21.97
CA MET A 48 -0.60 -9.89 22.91
C MET A 48 0.65 -10.01 23.79
N GLU A 49 1.83 -9.79 23.21
CA GLU A 49 3.07 -9.94 23.94
C GLU A 49 3.36 -8.73 24.84
N SER A 50 2.92 -7.53 24.46
CA SER A 50 3.19 -6.27 25.18
C SER A 50 2.29 -6.00 26.39
N GLU A 51 1.17 -6.73 26.55
CA GLU A 51 0.19 -6.51 27.64
C GLU A 51 0.80 -6.58 29.06
N ALA A 52 1.91 -7.31 29.22
CA ALA A 52 2.62 -7.46 30.49
C ALA A 52 3.82 -6.50 30.65
N LEU A 53 4.12 -5.67 29.64
CA LEU A 53 5.28 -4.77 29.68
C LEU A 53 4.94 -3.47 30.39
N SER A 54 5.76 -3.12 31.38
CA SER A 54 5.71 -1.84 32.10
C SER A 54 6.69 -0.79 31.57
N ASP A 55 7.50 -1.13 30.56
CA ASP A 55 8.45 -0.20 29.95
C ASP A 55 7.73 0.83 29.06
N SER A 56 7.72 2.09 29.50
CA SER A 56 7.07 3.20 28.80
C SER A 56 7.68 3.47 27.42
N ILE A 57 8.99 3.26 27.22
CA ILE A 57 9.65 3.50 25.94
C ILE A 57 9.22 2.43 24.92
N LEU A 58 9.07 1.18 25.36
CA LEU A 58 8.54 0.12 24.51
C LEU A 58 7.06 0.36 24.17
N GLN A 59 6.24 0.82 25.12
CA GLN A 59 4.85 1.18 24.86
C GLN A 59 4.74 2.32 23.83
N ASP A 60 5.53 3.38 23.95
CA ASP A 60 5.59 4.47 22.97
C ASP A 60 6.00 3.96 21.58
N SER A 61 6.95 3.02 21.53
CA SER A 61 7.41 2.41 20.28
C SER A 61 6.31 1.59 19.60
N VAL A 62 5.48 0.88 20.38
CA VAL A 62 4.31 0.14 19.91
C VAL A 62 3.25 1.10 19.36
N GLU A 63 2.91 2.16 20.10
CA GLU A 63 1.88 3.10 19.67
C GLU A 63 2.29 3.86 18.41
N SER A 64 3.55 4.30 18.34
CA SER A 64 4.09 4.93 17.14
C SER A 64 4.09 3.99 15.93
N LEU A 65 4.26 2.68 16.13
CA LEU A 65 4.15 1.70 15.04
C LEU A 65 2.68 1.51 14.60
N LYS A 66 1.73 1.46 15.55
CA LYS A 66 0.29 1.43 15.27
C LYS A 66 -0.14 2.64 14.44
N GLN A 67 0.28 3.83 14.83
CA GLN A 67 -0.05 5.06 14.09
C GLN A 67 0.57 5.04 12.69
N GLY A 68 1.84 4.66 12.56
CA GLY A 68 2.49 4.55 11.25
C GLY A 68 1.81 3.55 10.31
N TYR A 69 1.29 2.44 10.84
CA TYR A 69 0.50 1.49 10.05
C TYR A 69 -0.85 2.08 9.62
N LYS A 70 -1.58 2.77 10.51
CA LYS A 70 -2.84 3.45 10.17
C LYS A 70 -2.64 4.51 9.08
N ASP A 71 -1.58 5.31 9.19
CA ASP A 71 -1.22 6.33 8.21
C ASP A 71 -0.87 5.71 6.85
N TRP A 72 -0.24 4.53 6.85
CA TRP A 72 0.03 3.80 5.62
C TRP A 72 -1.26 3.28 4.98
N VAL A 73 -2.16 2.65 5.75
CA VAL A 73 -3.46 2.17 5.24
C VAL A 73 -4.29 3.31 4.65
N SER A 74 -4.36 4.46 5.32
CA SER A 74 -5.11 5.62 4.84
C SER A 74 -4.51 6.27 3.58
N SER A 75 -3.23 6.01 3.31
CA SER A 75 -2.53 6.51 2.12
C SER A 75 -2.64 5.60 0.89
N ILE A 76 -3.30 4.44 1.01
CA ILE A 76 -3.50 3.53 -0.12
C ILE A 76 -4.35 4.21 -1.19
N VAL A 77 -3.88 4.12 -2.43
CA VAL A 77 -4.55 4.61 -3.63
C VAL A 77 -4.83 3.43 -4.53
N GLU A 78 -6.05 3.33 -5.07
CA GLU A 78 -6.42 2.30 -6.04
C GLU A 78 -5.74 2.50 -7.39
N VAL A 79 -5.48 1.41 -8.10
CA VAL A 79 -4.91 1.44 -9.46
C VAL A 79 -6.05 1.51 -10.48
N PRO A 80 -6.06 2.48 -11.41
CA PRO A 80 -7.10 2.60 -12.43
C PRO A 80 -7.31 1.33 -13.27
N ASN A 81 -8.55 1.10 -13.71
CA ASN A 81 -8.98 -0.02 -14.57
C ASN A 81 -8.78 -1.43 -13.98
N HIS A 82 -8.47 -1.53 -12.70
CA HIS A 82 -8.43 -2.79 -11.98
C HIS A 82 -9.40 -2.69 -10.80
N GLU A 83 -10.68 -2.90 -11.08
CA GLU A 83 -11.68 -3.06 -10.02
C GLU A 83 -11.30 -4.32 -9.24
N HIS A 84 -10.82 -4.14 -8.01
CA HIS A 84 -10.77 -5.26 -7.09
C HIS A 84 -12.20 -5.59 -6.71
N ASP A 85 -12.64 -6.81 -7.00
CA ASP A 85 -13.79 -7.38 -6.29
C ASP A 85 -13.41 -7.36 -4.80
N HIS A 86 -14.00 -6.46 -4.01
CA HIS A 86 -13.81 -6.38 -2.55
C HIS A 86 -14.42 -7.61 -1.82
N HIS A 87 -14.58 -8.74 -2.50
CA HIS A 87 -15.10 -9.99 -1.97
C HIS A 87 -13.98 -10.83 -1.33
N SER A 88 -13.39 -10.40 -0.21
CA SER A 88 -12.77 -11.29 0.81
C SER A 88 -12.01 -10.53 1.92
N HIS A 89 -12.64 -9.51 2.51
CA HIS A 89 -12.17 -8.97 3.80
C HIS A 89 -13.32 -9.01 4.82
N GLU A 90 -13.64 -10.21 5.31
CA GLU A 90 -14.27 -10.35 6.62
C GLU A 90 -13.30 -9.83 7.68
N GLY A 91 -13.48 -8.59 8.10
CA GLY A 91 -12.71 -7.97 9.17
C GLY A 91 -12.43 -6.50 8.90
N HIS A 92 -13.28 -5.65 9.48
CA HIS A 92 -13.25 -4.19 9.49
C HIS A 92 -13.80 -3.53 8.22
N ASN A 93 -15.10 -3.16 8.31
CA ASN A 93 -15.78 -2.23 7.41
C ASN A 93 -15.08 -0.85 7.45
N HIS A 94 -14.05 -0.69 6.63
CA HIS A 94 -13.64 0.62 6.15
C HIS A 94 -14.17 0.73 4.72
N HIS A 95 -15.41 1.22 4.59
CA HIS A 95 -15.91 1.74 3.31
C HIS A 95 -15.13 3.02 2.98
N LEU A 96 -13.86 2.87 2.63
CA LEU A 96 -13.11 3.95 2.00
C LEU A 96 -13.54 3.94 0.54
N ASN A 97 -14.43 4.89 0.23
CA ASN A 97 -14.87 5.20 -1.10
C ASN A 97 -13.67 5.79 -1.87
N HIS A 98 -12.73 4.95 -2.29
CA HIS A 98 -11.54 5.36 -3.02
C HIS A 98 -11.90 5.54 -4.49
N SER A 99 -12.66 6.58 -4.82
CA SER A 99 -12.79 6.99 -6.22
C SER A 99 -11.38 7.18 -6.80
N PRO A 100 -11.06 6.62 -7.98
CA PRO A 100 -9.78 6.89 -8.63
C PRO A 100 -9.62 8.40 -8.76
N SER A 101 -8.58 8.95 -8.12
CA SER A 101 -8.35 10.39 -8.11
C SER A 101 -8.22 10.85 -9.57
N PRO A 102 -9.13 11.70 -10.07
CA PRO A 102 -9.27 11.96 -11.51
C PRO A 102 -8.06 12.65 -12.16
N ASP A 103 -7.04 13.03 -11.38
CA ASP A 103 -5.89 13.82 -11.81
C ASP A 103 -4.55 13.05 -11.84
N LEU A 104 -4.52 11.75 -11.57
CA LEU A 104 -3.25 10.98 -11.55
C LEU A 104 -2.95 10.34 -12.91
N THR A 105 -1.77 10.65 -13.48
CA THR A 105 -1.27 9.91 -14.65
C THR A 105 -0.80 8.51 -14.24
N PRO A 106 -0.76 7.53 -15.16
CA PRO A 106 -0.25 6.19 -14.87
C PRO A 106 1.17 6.18 -14.28
N GLU A 107 2.07 7.07 -14.72
CA GLU A 107 3.40 7.21 -14.14
C GLU A 107 3.37 7.73 -12.70
N MET A 108 2.41 8.61 -12.38
CA MET A 108 2.22 9.10 -11.00
C MET A 108 1.68 7.98 -10.12
N VAL A 109 0.71 7.20 -10.61
CA VAL A 109 0.18 6.04 -9.89
C VAL A 109 1.31 5.04 -9.61
N LEU A 110 2.12 4.69 -10.60
CA LEU A 110 3.26 3.78 -10.41
C LEU A 110 4.23 4.27 -9.34
N LYS A 111 4.59 5.56 -9.36
CA LYS A 111 5.45 6.16 -8.33
C LYS A 111 4.82 6.10 -6.94
N ILE A 112 3.52 6.35 -6.83
CA ILE A 112 2.78 6.25 -5.58
C ILE A 112 2.84 4.81 -5.05
N GLN A 113 2.56 3.80 -5.89
CA GLN A 113 2.59 2.39 -5.47
C GLN A 113 4.00 1.97 -5.02
N ILE A 114 5.06 2.40 -5.73
CA ILE A 114 6.45 2.15 -5.32
C ILE A 114 6.73 2.73 -3.92
N GLU A 115 6.34 3.97 -3.68
CA GLU A 115 6.55 4.61 -2.36
C GLU A 115 5.69 3.96 -1.27
N LEU A 116 4.47 3.54 -1.58
CA LEU A 116 3.60 2.81 -0.64
C LEU A 116 4.22 1.46 -0.26
N LYS A 117 4.72 0.69 -1.23
CA LYS A 117 5.42 -0.57 -0.97
C LYS A 117 6.65 -0.33 -0.09
N ARG A 118 7.50 0.65 -0.44
CA ARG A 118 8.70 1.00 0.34
C ARG A 118 8.36 1.40 1.79
N LYS A 119 7.26 2.12 2.00
CA LYS A 119 6.77 2.44 3.35
C LYS A 119 6.33 1.18 4.10
N ALA A 120 5.59 0.28 3.44
CA ALA A 120 5.19 -1.00 4.01
C ALA A 120 6.40 -1.84 4.43
N GLU A 121 7.43 -1.97 3.58
CA GLU A 121 8.67 -2.71 3.91
C GLU A 121 9.37 -2.16 5.15
N LYS A 122 9.45 -0.83 5.28
CA LYS A 122 10.03 -0.18 6.46
C LYS A 122 9.21 -0.45 7.72
N LEU A 123 7.89 -0.35 7.65
CA LEU A 123 7.00 -0.66 8.76
C LEU A 123 7.09 -2.13 9.17
N ASN A 124 7.15 -3.04 8.20
CA ASN A 124 7.31 -4.47 8.45
C ASN A 124 8.64 -4.78 9.16
N THR A 125 9.73 -4.15 8.71
CA THR A 125 11.05 -4.28 9.37
C THR A 125 11.01 -3.76 10.81
N ARG A 126 10.32 -2.64 11.05
CA ARG A 126 10.16 -2.08 12.40
C ARG A 126 9.31 -2.99 13.28
N ALA A 127 8.23 -3.57 12.75
CA ALA A 127 7.39 -4.53 13.45
C ALA A 127 8.15 -5.80 13.83
N GLU A 128 8.95 -6.36 12.91
CA GLU A 128 9.82 -7.50 13.16
C GLU A 128 10.76 -7.24 14.35
N LYS A 129 11.52 -6.14 14.29
CA LYS A 129 12.47 -5.76 15.34
C LYS A 129 11.79 -5.54 16.69
N LEU A 130 10.65 -4.87 16.70
CA LEU A 130 9.95 -4.59 17.94
C LEU A 130 9.41 -5.89 18.58
N LEU A 131 8.90 -6.81 17.76
CA LEU A 131 8.46 -8.12 18.23
C LEU A 131 9.62 -8.96 18.79
N GLU A 132 10.80 -8.91 18.17
CA GLU A 132 12.01 -9.57 18.69
C GLU A 132 12.41 -9.03 20.07
N ILE A 133 12.44 -7.70 20.22
CA ILE A 133 12.76 -7.04 21.51
C ILE A 133 11.75 -7.45 22.59
N ILE A 134 10.45 -7.39 22.28
CA ILE A 134 9.41 -7.77 23.24
C ILE A 134 9.55 -9.23 23.67
N LYS A 135 9.89 -10.13 22.74
CA LYS A 135 10.13 -11.55 23.05
C LYS A 135 11.40 -11.78 23.86
N SER A 136 12.43 -10.94 23.72
CA SER A 136 13.65 -11.06 24.53
C SER A 136 13.45 -10.57 25.97
N GLU A 137 12.65 -9.53 26.19
CA GLU A 137 12.36 -9.02 27.55
C GLU A 137 11.54 -10.00 28.41
N LYS A 138 10.86 -10.96 27.79
CA LYS A 138 10.08 -12.01 28.48
C LYS A 138 10.89 -13.24 28.89
N LYS A 139 12.13 -13.40 28.41
CA LYS A 139 12.99 -14.54 28.72
C LYS A 139 13.81 -14.28 29.97
#